data_AF-A0A382XMV6-F1
#
_entry.id   AF-A0A382XMV6-F1
#
_cell.length_a   1.000
_cell.length_b   1.000
_cell.length_c   1.000
_cell.angle_alpha   90.00
_cell.angle_beta   90.00
_cell.angle_gamma   90.00
#
_symmetry.space_group_name_H-M   'P 1'
#
loop_
_entity.id
_entity.type
_entity.pdbx_description
1 polymer ?
#
loop_
_entity_poly.entity_id
_entity_poly.type
_entity_poly.pdbx_seq_one_letter_code
_entity_poly.pdbx_strand_id
1 'polypeptide(L)'
;MKLLRHIGSLTFVLGLFTVVFVGIPWFVIVGDPNIPVMPSWLKIAIFCLLGGILVVLVALAFEQKAYKALVEEPLPDESDSTVLLLNSATLPSQEITEILGLVRGHTVYAIWLGKDLSAIIRLILGGELTEYTEMMGKARVMATDRMVAQASEMGADAIINIRYMTTSVIGSAAELLVYGTAVKLSKK
;
A
#
# COMPACT_ATOMS: atom_id res chain seq x y z
N MET A 1 3.81 -16.91 -17.80
CA MET A 1 3.81 -17.22 -16.35
C MET A 1 2.92 -16.29 -15.53
N LYS A 2 3.05 -14.95 -15.64
CA LYS A 2 2.19 -13.99 -14.90
C LYS A 2 0.69 -14.13 -15.21
N LEU A 3 0.34 -14.38 -16.47
CA LEU A 3 -1.05 -14.59 -16.91
C LEU A 3 -1.69 -15.84 -16.27
N LEU A 4 -0.95 -16.97 -16.25
CA LEU A 4 -1.42 -18.22 -15.64
C LEU A 4 -1.67 -18.07 -14.14
N ARG A 5 -0.81 -17.30 -13.45
CA ARG A 5 -0.97 -16.98 -12.01
C ARG A 5 -2.20 -16.11 -11.75
N HIS A 6 -2.46 -15.11 -12.60
CA HIS A 6 -3.65 -14.27 -12.47
C HIS A 6 -4.94 -15.04 -12.72
N ILE A 7 -4.96 -15.90 -13.73
CA ILE A 7 -6.10 -16.77 -14.01
C ILE A 7 -6.31 -17.71 -12.81
N GLY A 8 -5.25 -18.34 -12.28
CA GLY A 8 -5.36 -19.21 -11.11
C GLY A 8 -5.88 -18.51 -9.86
N SER A 9 -5.38 -17.30 -9.56
CA SER A 9 -5.86 -16.50 -8.42
C SER A 9 -7.30 -16.05 -8.59
N LEU A 10 -7.69 -15.62 -9.79
CA LEU A 10 -9.06 -15.22 -10.09
C LEU A 10 -10.03 -16.40 -9.94
N THR A 11 -9.68 -17.56 -10.49
CA THR A 11 -10.46 -18.79 -10.37
C THR A 11 -10.55 -19.26 -8.92
N PHE A 12 -9.47 -19.14 -8.13
CA PHE A 12 -9.50 -19.47 -6.71
C PHE A 12 -10.42 -18.54 -5.92
N VAL A 13 -10.32 -17.23 -6.13
CA VAL A 13 -11.16 -16.23 -5.45
C VAL A 13 -12.63 -16.43 -5.84
N LEU A 14 -12.93 -16.62 -7.12
CA LEU A 14 -14.29 -16.91 -7.58
C LEU A 14 -14.80 -18.24 -7.04
N GLY A 15 -13.97 -19.28 -7.01
CA GLY A 15 -14.33 -20.59 -6.45
C GLY A 15 -14.63 -20.51 -4.96
N LEU A 16 -13.77 -19.87 -4.17
CA LEU A 16 -13.97 -19.65 -2.74
C LEU A 16 -15.22 -18.81 -2.48
N PHE A 17 -15.40 -17.72 -3.24
CA PHE A 17 -16.60 -16.88 -3.17
C PHE A 17 -17.86 -17.70 -3.47
N THR A 18 -17.83 -18.52 -4.53
CA THR A 18 -18.96 -19.37 -4.91
C THR A 18 -19.24 -20.41 -3.82
N VAL A 19 -18.22 -21.07 -3.26
CA VAL A 19 -18.41 -22.02 -2.16
C VAL A 19 -19.02 -21.34 -0.94
N VAL A 20 -18.52 -20.16 -0.55
CA VAL A 20 -18.97 -19.48 0.67
C VAL A 20 -20.34 -18.83 0.51
N PHE A 21 -20.58 -18.12 -0.59
CA PHE A 21 -21.79 -17.31 -0.80
C PHE A 21 -22.87 -17.99 -1.65
N VAL A 22 -22.56 -19.15 -2.25
CA VAL A 22 -23.53 -19.94 -3.04
C VAL A 22 -23.58 -21.39 -2.56
N GLY A 23 -22.44 -22.03 -2.34
CA GLY A 23 -22.35 -23.45 -1.95
C GLY A 23 -22.85 -23.73 -0.53
N ILE A 24 -22.38 -22.97 0.47
CA ILE A 24 -22.84 -23.08 1.85
C ILE A 24 -24.34 -22.76 1.92
N PRO A 25 -24.83 -21.65 1.35
CA PRO A 25 -26.26 -21.41 1.15
C PRO A 25 -27.04 -22.57 0.53
N TRP A 26 -26.55 -23.13 -0.58
CA TRP A 26 -27.19 -24.25 -1.27
C TRP A 26 -27.25 -25.50 -0.41
N PHE A 27 -26.16 -25.88 0.25
CA PHE A 27 -26.10 -27.01 1.17
C PHE A 27 -27.06 -26.82 2.36
N VAL A 28 -27.14 -25.59 2.89
CA VAL A 28 -28.07 -25.23 3.95
C VAL A 28 -29.54 -25.36 3.51
N ILE A 29 -29.84 -25.10 2.22
CA ILE A 29 -31.19 -25.21 1.64
C ILE A 29 -31.54 -26.67 1.27
N VAL A 30 -30.62 -27.42 0.66
CA VAL A 30 -30.86 -28.70 -0.03
C VAL A 30 -30.41 -29.93 0.78
N GLY A 31 -29.70 -29.75 1.91
CA GLY A 31 -29.20 -30.83 2.75
C GLY A 31 -30.24 -31.90 3.10
N ASP A 32 -29.85 -33.18 2.97
CA ASP A 32 -30.69 -34.38 3.11
C ASP A 32 -31.56 -34.36 4.38
N PRO A 33 -32.88 -34.59 4.28
CA PRO A 33 -33.79 -34.64 5.43
C PRO A 33 -33.45 -35.73 6.48
N ASN A 34 -32.56 -36.68 6.17
CA ASN A 34 -32.12 -37.74 7.09
C ASN A 34 -30.86 -37.39 7.92
N ILE A 35 -30.24 -36.22 7.70
CA ILE A 35 -29.14 -35.67 8.50
C ILE A 35 -29.75 -34.72 9.54
N PRO A 36 -29.31 -34.71 10.82
CA PRO A 36 -29.93 -33.87 11.86
C PRO A 36 -30.04 -32.41 11.39
N VAL A 37 -31.29 -31.99 11.20
CA VAL A 37 -31.65 -30.74 10.53
C VAL A 37 -31.06 -29.53 11.25
N MET A 38 -30.28 -28.72 10.53
CA MET A 38 -29.86 -27.41 11.00
C MET A 38 -31.12 -26.57 11.30
N PRO A 39 -31.32 -26.06 12.53
CA PRO A 39 -32.51 -25.30 12.88
C PRO A 39 -32.71 -24.08 11.96
N SER A 40 -33.95 -23.76 11.61
CA SER A 40 -34.25 -22.67 10.66
C SER A 40 -33.65 -21.32 11.06
N TRP A 41 -33.59 -21.03 12.37
CA TRP A 41 -32.95 -19.81 12.89
C TRP A 41 -31.45 -19.78 12.62
N LEU A 42 -30.77 -20.93 12.66
CA LEU A 42 -29.34 -21.05 12.40
C LEU A 42 -29.05 -20.87 10.90
N LYS A 43 -29.95 -21.37 10.03
CA LYS A 43 -29.89 -21.11 8.59
C LYS A 43 -29.94 -19.60 8.30
N ILE A 44 -30.94 -18.91 8.86
CA ILE A 44 -31.13 -17.47 8.72
C ILE A 44 -29.91 -16.71 9.28
N ALA A 45 -29.39 -17.12 10.43
CA ALA A 45 -28.19 -16.51 11.03
C ALA A 45 -26.96 -16.61 10.12
N ILE A 46 -26.73 -17.77 9.48
CA ILE A 46 -25.63 -17.95 8.52
C ILE A 46 -25.81 -17.05 7.30
N PHE A 47 -27.03 -16.94 6.76
CA PHE A 47 -27.32 -16.03 5.64
C PHE A 47 -27.11 -14.56 6.00
N CYS A 48 -27.60 -14.12 7.17
CA CYS A 48 -27.40 -12.77 7.64
C CYS A 48 -25.91 -12.46 7.88
N LEU A 49 -25.15 -13.42 8.41
CA LEU A 49 -23.72 -13.28 8.64
C LEU A 49 -22.95 -13.16 7.32
N LEU A 50 -23.20 -14.06 6.36
CA LEU A 50 -22.55 -14.03 5.05
C LEU A 50 -22.96 -12.79 4.26
N GLY A 51 -24.25 -12.51 4.14
CA GLY A 51 -24.77 -11.34 3.44
C GLY A 51 -24.29 -10.02 4.05
N GLY A 52 -24.26 -9.92 5.38
CA GLY A 52 -23.75 -8.75 6.10
C GLY A 52 -22.26 -8.50 5.83
N ILE A 53 -21.43 -9.55 5.90
CA ILE A 53 -20.00 -9.44 5.57
C ILE A 53 -19.82 -9.01 4.11
N LEU A 54 -20.61 -9.55 3.17
CA LEU A 54 -20.52 -9.17 1.77
C LEU A 54 -20.85 -7.69 1.56
N VAL A 55 -21.93 -7.19 2.17
CA VAL A 55 -22.32 -5.78 2.07
C VAL A 55 -21.24 -4.86 2.65
N VAL A 56 -20.67 -5.22 3.81
CA VAL A 56 -19.56 -4.45 4.41
C VAL A 56 -18.34 -4.44 3.50
N LEU A 57 -17.93 -5.59 2.95
CA LEU A 57 -16.78 -5.67 2.05
C LEU A 57 -16.99 -4.85 0.77
N VAL A 58 -18.20 -4.89 0.20
CA VAL A 58 -18.55 -4.10 -0.99
C VAL A 58 -18.54 -2.61 -0.66
N ALA A 59 -19.16 -2.20 0.45
CA ALA A 59 -19.17 -0.81 0.91
C ALA A 59 -17.74 -0.28 1.13
N LEU A 60 -16.90 -1.04 1.83
CA LEU A 60 -15.49 -0.72 2.04
C LEU A 60 -14.72 -0.63 0.72
N ALA A 61 -15.00 -1.50 -0.26
CA ALA A 61 -14.36 -1.44 -1.56
C ALA A 61 -14.71 -0.15 -2.33
N PHE A 62 -15.96 0.31 -2.23
CA PHE A 62 -16.39 1.59 -2.80
C PHE A 62 -15.76 2.78 -2.06
N GLU A 63 -15.75 2.76 -0.73
CA GLU A 63 -15.12 3.79 0.09
C GLU A 63 -13.62 3.88 -0.18
N GLN A 64 -12.91 2.75 -0.29
CA GLN A 64 -11.49 2.74 -0.63
C GLN A 64 -11.22 3.32 -2.02
N LYS A 65 -12.07 3.02 -3.01
CA LYS A 65 -11.95 3.59 -4.35
C LYS A 65 -12.13 5.11 -4.32
N ALA A 66 -13.06 5.61 -3.52
CA ALA A 66 -13.28 7.03 -3.31
C ALA A 66 -12.12 7.70 -2.54
N TYR A 67 -11.68 7.11 -1.43
CA TYR A 67 -10.53 7.58 -0.64
C TYR A 67 -9.26 7.66 -1.48
N LYS A 68 -8.99 6.65 -2.30
CA LYS A 68 -7.84 6.67 -3.21
C LYS A 68 -7.90 7.85 -4.18
N ALA A 69 -9.07 8.16 -4.74
CA ALA A 69 -9.26 9.31 -5.62
C ALA A 69 -9.12 10.67 -4.90
N LEU A 70 -9.30 10.70 -3.57
CA LEU A 70 -9.12 11.91 -2.75
C LEU A 70 -7.67 12.11 -2.28
N VAL A 71 -6.89 11.03 -2.14
CA VAL A 71 -5.54 11.04 -1.56
C VAL A 71 -4.42 10.94 -2.61
N GLU A 72 -4.71 10.46 -3.83
CA GLU A 72 -3.92 10.79 -5.01
C GLU A 72 -4.11 12.28 -5.31
N GLU A 73 -3.61 13.15 -4.43
CA GLU A 73 -3.32 14.52 -4.82
C GLU A 73 -2.36 14.46 -6.00
N PRO A 74 -2.60 15.27 -7.05
CA PRO A 74 -1.60 15.42 -8.10
C PRO A 74 -0.32 15.87 -7.40
N LEU A 75 0.78 15.18 -7.64
CA LEU A 75 2.07 15.71 -7.25
C LEU A 75 2.16 17.14 -7.79
N PRO A 76 2.60 18.13 -7.00
CA PRO A 76 2.76 19.48 -7.49
C PRO A 76 3.56 19.42 -8.80
N ASP A 77 3.06 20.15 -9.80
CA ASP A 77 3.67 20.34 -11.12
C ASP A 77 5.20 20.35 -10.96
N GLU A 78 5.93 19.57 -11.77
CA GLU A 78 7.38 19.41 -11.70
C GLU A 78 8.02 20.79 -11.49
N SER A 79 8.30 21.14 -10.23
CA SER A 79 8.90 22.42 -9.90
C SER A 79 10.31 22.35 -10.46
N ASP A 80 10.51 23.06 -11.57
CA ASP A 80 11.72 23.20 -12.39
C ASP A 80 12.99 23.60 -11.58
N SER A 81 12.86 23.80 -10.27
CA SER A 81 13.94 23.84 -9.30
C SER A 81 14.43 22.43 -8.95
N THR A 82 15.47 21.95 -9.65
CA THR A 82 16.15 20.68 -9.31
C THR A 82 16.88 20.80 -7.96
N VAL A 83 16.19 20.53 -6.86
CA VAL A 83 16.80 20.41 -5.52
C VAL A 83 17.76 19.22 -5.51
N LEU A 84 19.04 19.44 -5.21
CA LEU A 84 20.05 18.39 -5.18
C LEU A 84 19.87 17.47 -3.95
N LEU A 85 19.83 16.15 -4.15
CA LEU A 85 19.64 15.17 -3.08
C LEU A 85 20.91 14.40 -2.76
N LEU A 86 21.34 14.41 -1.49
CA LEU A 86 22.59 13.79 -1.05
C LEU A 86 22.44 13.03 0.28
N ASN A 87 23.11 11.89 0.38
CA ASN A 87 23.23 11.14 1.64
C ASN A 87 24.48 11.55 2.45
N SER A 88 25.43 12.29 1.85
CA SER A 88 26.55 12.88 2.56
C SER A 88 26.12 14.11 3.35
N ALA A 89 26.80 14.38 4.47
CA ALA A 89 26.57 15.59 5.26
C ALA A 89 27.27 16.83 4.65
N THR A 90 28.17 16.63 3.70
CA THR A 90 28.95 17.69 3.07
C THR A 90 28.98 17.51 1.56
N LEU A 91 29.18 18.62 0.85
CA LEU A 91 29.29 18.72 -0.58
C LEU A 91 30.77 18.95 -0.97
N PRO A 92 31.41 18.02 -1.68
CA PRO A 92 32.72 18.30 -2.25
C PRO A 92 32.51 19.29 -3.41
N SER A 93 33.10 20.49 -3.32
CA SER A 93 33.10 21.61 -4.30
C SER A 93 32.07 22.74 -4.14
N GLN A 94 31.13 22.66 -3.19
CA GLN A 94 30.19 23.76 -2.91
C GLN A 94 30.08 23.98 -1.41
N GLU A 95 30.09 25.24 -0.99
CA GLU A 95 29.90 25.59 0.42
C GLU A 95 28.42 25.79 0.73
N ILE A 96 28.02 25.35 1.92
CA ILE A 96 26.67 25.58 2.46
C ILE A 96 26.64 26.99 3.02
N THR A 97 25.81 27.86 2.43
CA THR A 97 25.68 29.27 2.85
C THR A 97 24.65 29.43 3.97
N GLU A 98 23.61 28.61 3.98
CA GLU A 98 22.51 28.69 4.94
C GLU A 98 21.93 27.29 5.19
N ILE A 99 21.61 26.98 6.45
CA ILE A 99 20.86 25.79 6.83
C ILE A 99 19.40 26.21 7.04
N LEU A 100 18.50 25.69 6.22
CA LEU A 100 17.08 26.05 6.25
C LEU A 100 16.30 25.21 7.26
N GLY A 101 16.75 23.98 7.54
CA GLY A 101 16.21 23.13 8.60
C GLY A 101 15.89 21.70 8.16
N LEU A 102 15.15 20.98 9.01
CA LEU A 102 14.72 19.62 8.76
C LEU A 102 13.60 19.59 7.71
N VAL A 103 13.78 18.76 6.70
CA VAL A 103 12.73 18.39 5.74
C VAL A 103 12.45 16.90 5.82
N ARG A 104 11.20 16.51 5.57
CA ARG A 104 10.73 15.13 5.66
C ARG A 104 9.56 14.87 4.72
N GLY A 105 9.43 13.62 4.33
CA GLY A 105 8.27 13.11 3.62
C GLY A 105 8.00 11.69 4.09
N HIS A 106 6.73 11.32 4.20
CA HIS A 106 6.34 9.98 4.63
C HIS A 106 5.11 9.52 3.87
N THR A 107 4.94 8.20 3.81
CA THR A 107 3.75 7.58 3.23
C THR A 107 3.57 6.18 3.82
N VAL A 108 2.32 5.74 3.92
CA VAL A 108 1.95 4.39 4.33
C VAL A 108 1.33 3.68 3.14
N TYR A 109 1.89 2.53 2.77
CA TYR A 109 1.34 1.69 1.71
C TYR A 109 0.88 0.35 2.27
N ALA A 110 -0.31 -0.07 1.85
CA ALA A 110 -0.85 -1.39 2.12
C ALA A 110 -0.83 -2.24 0.85
N ILE A 111 -0.62 -3.54 1.02
CA ILE A 111 -0.72 -4.54 -0.04
C ILE A 111 -2.12 -5.12 -0.03
N TRP A 112 -2.72 -5.14 -1.22
CA TRP A 112 -4.04 -5.74 -1.38
C TRP A 112 -3.99 -7.26 -1.14
N LEU A 113 -5.04 -7.80 -0.50
CA LEU A 113 -5.10 -9.18 0.01
C LEU A 113 -4.66 -10.26 -1.00
N GLY A 114 -5.05 -10.16 -2.26
CA GLY A 114 -4.65 -11.16 -3.26
C GLY A 114 -3.18 -11.06 -3.70
N LYS A 115 -2.57 -9.86 -3.66
CA LYS A 115 -1.12 -9.73 -3.84
C LYS A 115 -0.39 -10.30 -2.62
N ASP A 116 -0.94 -10.09 -1.43
CA ASP A 116 -0.39 -10.58 -0.18
C ASP A 116 -0.39 -12.13 -0.12
N LEU A 117 -1.47 -12.78 -0.56
CA LEU A 117 -1.51 -14.25 -0.66
C LEU A 117 -0.41 -14.79 -1.58
N SER A 118 -0.16 -14.12 -2.71
CA SER A 118 0.91 -14.53 -3.62
C SER A 118 2.31 -14.38 -3.01
N ALA A 119 2.48 -13.38 -2.14
CA ALA A 119 3.71 -13.16 -1.40
C ALA A 119 3.90 -14.21 -0.30
N ILE A 120 2.83 -14.62 0.40
CA ILE A 120 2.85 -15.73 1.37
C ILE A 120 3.30 -17.03 0.69
N ILE A 121 2.77 -17.34 -0.49
CA ILE A 121 3.19 -18.53 -1.26
C ILE A 121 4.70 -18.47 -1.57
N ARG A 122 5.20 -17.31 -2.02
CA ARG A 122 6.64 -17.10 -2.30
C ARG A 122 7.49 -17.15 -1.03
N LEU A 123 6.97 -16.71 0.11
CA LEU A 123 7.65 -16.82 1.40
C LEU A 123 7.88 -18.29 1.79
N ILE A 124 6.88 -19.14 1.57
CA ILE A 124 6.94 -20.58 1.88
C ILE A 124 7.85 -21.31 0.90
N LEU A 125 7.69 -21.05 -0.40
CA LEU A 125 8.42 -21.77 -1.46
C LEU A 125 9.82 -21.19 -1.71
N GLY A 126 10.13 -20.04 -1.12
CA GLY A 126 11.34 -19.26 -1.37
C GLY A 126 11.24 -18.38 -2.62
N GLY A 127 11.97 -17.27 -2.59
CA GLY A 127 12.07 -16.30 -3.70
C GLY A 127 11.79 -14.86 -3.28
N GLU A 128 12.01 -13.92 -4.20
CA GLU A 128 11.79 -12.50 -3.94
C GLU A 128 10.29 -12.18 -3.80
N LEU A 129 9.95 -11.39 -2.78
CA LEU A 129 8.62 -10.84 -2.55
C LEU A 129 8.36 -9.66 -3.50
N THR A 130 8.27 -9.94 -4.80
CA THR A 130 8.20 -8.93 -5.87
C THR A 130 7.11 -7.87 -5.66
N GLU A 131 5.97 -8.27 -5.10
CA GLU A 131 4.83 -7.40 -4.81
C GLU A 131 5.15 -6.41 -3.68
N TYR A 132 5.93 -6.81 -2.68
CA TYR A 132 6.45 -5.94 -1.62
C TYR A 132 7.57 -5.03 -2.14
N THR A 133 8.46 -5.53 -3.00
CA THR A 133 9.52 -4.73 -3.65
C THR A 133 8.90 -3.58 -4.47
N GLU A 134 7.89 -3.88 -5.30
CA GLU A 134 7.18 -2.87 -6.10
C GLU A 134 6.49 -1.82 -5.22
N MET A 135 5.83 -2.26 -4.14
CA MET A 135 5.15 -1.40 -3.19
C MET A 135 6.14 -0.44 -2.52
N MET A 136 7.27 -0.96 -2.02
CA MET A 136 8.31 -0.15 -1.38
C MET A 136 8.97 0.84 -2.35
N GLY A 137 9.09 0.50 -3.63
CA GLY A 137 9.55 1.42 -4.66
C GLY A 137 8.63 2.63 -4.83
N LYS A 138 7.32 2.40 -4.92
CA LYS A 138 6.30 3.47 -5.00
C LYS A 138 6.28 4.33 -3.74
N ALA A 139 6.37 3.69 -2.57
CA ALA A 139 6.44 4.38 -1.29
C ALA A 139 7.65 5.31 -1.22
N ARG A 140 8.80 4.86 -1.72
CA ARG A 140 10.03 5.67 -1.75
C ARG A 140 9.86 6.92 -2.59
N VAL A 141 9.39 6.77 -3.83
CA VAL A 141 9.18 7.92 -4.74
C VAL A 141 8.26 8.96 -4.09
N MET A 142 7.07 8.55 -3.65
CA MET A 142 6.12 9.48 -3.01
C MET A 142 6.66 10.17 -1.76
N ALA A 143 7.37 9.45 -0.89
CA ALA A 143 7.96 10.06 0.31
C ALA A 143 9.07 11.05 -0.06
N THR A 144 9.90 10.71 -1.05
CA THR A 144 10.95 11.61 -1.55
C THR A 144 10.36 12.86 -2.17
N ASP A 145 9.33 12.73 -3.02
CA ASP A 145 8.69 13.87 -3.68
C ASP A 145 8.08 14.83 -2.65
N ARG A 146 7.43 14.31 -1.60
CA ARG A 146 6.91 15.12 -0.49
C ARG A 146 8.01 15.86 0.28
N MET A 147 9.16 15.21 0.50
CA MET A 147 10.32 15.85 1.14
C MET A 147 10.94 16.94 0.24
N VAL A 148 11.02 16.68 -1.06
CA VAL A 148 11.50 17.64 -2.06
C VAL A 148 10.57 18.85 -2.13
N ALA A 149 9.26 18.63 -2.21
CA ALA A 149 8.27 19.71 -2.21
C ALA A 149 8.43 20.62 -0.97
N GLN A 150 8.57 20.03 0.23
CA GLN A 150 8.84 20.79 1.44
C GLN A 150 10.15 21.60 1.36
N ALA A 151 11.21 21.03 0.79
CA ALA A 151 12.48 21.73 0.61
C ALA A 151 12.38 22.88 -0.41
N SER A 152 11.65 22.67 -1.50
CA SER A 152 11.38 23.69 -2.52
C SER A 152 10.59 24.87 -1.95
N GLU A 153 9.58 24.62 -1.11
CA GLU A 153 8.83 25.67 -0.39
C GLU A 153 9.74 26.51 0.52
N MET A 154 10.81 25.92 1.05
CA MET A 154 11.83 26.61 1.86
C MET A 154 12.87 27.35 1.00
N GLY A 155 12.82 27.21 -0.33
CA GLY A 155 13.82 27.77 -1.23
C GLY A 155 15.19 27.11 -1.10
N ALA A 156 15.22 25.80 -0.83
CA ALA A 156 16.45 25.03 -0.72
C ALA A 156 17.07 24.76 -2.09
N ASP A 157 18.41 24.82 -2.15
CA ASP A 157 19.17 24.38 -3.32
C ASP A 157 19.49 22.87 -3.23
N ALA A 158 19.60 22.34 -2.00
CA ALA A 158 19.92 20.94 -1.75
C ALA A 158 19.31 20.41 -0.46
N ILE A 159 19.17 19.08 -0.38
CA ILE A 159 18.89 18.32 0.83
C ILE A 159 20.08 17.38 1.09
N ILE A 160 20.77 17.60 2.21
CA ILE A 160 21.92 16.80 2.62
C ILE A 160 21.53 15.80 3.73
N ASN A 161 22.42 14.84 3.97
CA ASN A 161 22.28 13.83 5.01
C ASN A 161 20.94 13.08 4.95
N ILE A 162 20.45 12.79 3.74
CA ILE A 162 19.18 12.09 3.55
C ILE A 162 19.24 10.69 4.16
N ARG A 163 18.18 10.31 4.87
CA ARG A 163 17.99 8.99 5.48
C ARG A 163 16.58 8.48 5.17
N TYR A 164 16.52 7.20 4.82
CA TYR A 164 15.27 6.48 4.63
C TYR A 164 15.06 5.53 5.81
N MET A 165 13.85 5.51 6.35
CA MET A 165 13.42 4.61 7.41
C MET A 165 12.14 3.91 6.98
N THR A 166 12.02 2.65 7.34
CA THR A 166 10.80 1.86 7.10
C THR A 166 10.32 1.27 8.41
N THR A 167 9.01 1.27 8.61
CA THR A 167 8.38 0.69 9.79
C THR A 167 7.17 -0.13 9.38
N SER A 168 7.04 -1.34 9.92
CA SER A 168 5.82 -2.14 9.77
C SER A 168 4.72 -1.48 10.60
N VAL A 169 3.59 -1.14 9.99
CA VAL A 169 2.47 -0.46 10.68
C VAL A 169 1.47 -1.48 11.19
N ILE A 170 0.93 -2.27 10.26
CA ILE A 170 0.00 -3.38 10.51
C ILE A 170 0.31 -4.47 9.48
N GLY A 171 -0.10 -5.72 9.72
CA GLY A 171 0.12 -6.81 8.76
C GLY A 171 -0.28 -6.40 7.34
N SER A 172 0.59 -6.66 6.36
CA SER A 172 0.49 -6.24 4.95
C SER A 172 0.59 -4.72 4.66
N ALA A 173 0.98 -3.89 5.62
CA ALA A 173 1.22 -2.45 5.41
C ALA A 173 2.52 -1.94 6.05
N ALA A 174 3.20 -1.03 5.35
CA ALA A 174 4.44 -0.43 5.82
C ALA A 174 4.47 1.08 5.58
N GLU A 175 5.06 1.79 6.54
CA GLU A 175 5.44 3.18 6.41
C GLU A 175 6.84 3.29 5.83
N LEU A 176 7.02 4.26 4.93
CA LEU A 176 8.33 4.73 4.51
C LEU A 176 8.42 6.23 4.81
N LEU A 177 9.40 6.57 5.66
CA LEU A 177 9.78 7.92 6.04
C LEU A 177 11.13 8.24 5.40
N VAL A 178 11.26 9.43 4.84
CA VAL A 178 12.53 10.01 4.43
C VAL A 178 12.68 11.38 5.08
N TYR A 179 13.90 11.70 5.51
CA TYR A 179 14.22 13.00 6.08
C TYR A 179 15.65 13.41 5.76
N GLY A 180 15.92 14.71 5.84
CA GLY A 180 17.23 15.30 5.58
C GLY A 180 17.27 16.76 6.04
N THR A 181 18.38 17.44 5.73
CA THR A 181 18.54 18.86 6.05
C THR A 181 18.53 19.68 4.78
N ALA A 182 17.56 20.59 4.65
CA ALA A 182 17.49 21.56 3.56
C ALA A 182 18.55 22.66 3.76
N VAL A 183 19.27 22.98 2.69
CA VAL A 183 20.37 23.96 2.71
C VAL A 183 20.36 24.82 1.44
N LYS A 184 20.96 26.00 1.54
CA LYS A 184 21.37 26.81 0.37
C LYS A 184 22.85 26.65 0.10
N LEU A 185 23.21 26.75 -1.16
CA LEU A 185 24.57 26.61 -1.63
C LEU A 185 25.13 27.95 -2.10
N SER A 186 26.45 28.08 -2.06
CA SER A 186 27.14 29.19 -2.70
C SER A 186 26.84 29.18 -4.21
N LYS A 187 26.37 30.30 -4.77
CA LYS A 187 26.23 30.46 -6.22
C LYS A 187 27.59 30.23 -6.87
N LYS A 188 27.62 29.48 -7.97
CA LYS A 188 28.80 29.35 -8.84
C LYS A 188 29.16 30.69 -9.47
#